data_AF-A0A7V5DB58-F1
#
_entry.id   AF-A0A7V5DB58-F1
#
_cell.length_a   1.000
_cell.length_b   1.000
_cell.length_c   1.000
_cell.angle_alpha   90.00
_cell.angle_beta   90.00
_cell.angle_gamma   90.00
#
_symmetry.space_group_name_H-M   'P 1'
#
loop_
_entity.id
_entity.type
_entity.pdbx_description
1 polymer ?
#
loop_
_entity_poly.entity_id
_entity_poly.type
_entity_poly.pdbx_seq_one_letter_code
_entity_poly.pdbx_strand_id
1 'polypeptide(L)' 'MSTDERIRKRPNLRMPLVIMGAAMAIFFVCFGAYLLIDKSFLRHIPVEFRNIFAVMVLIYGVFRGWRVYSEYF' A
#
# COMPACT_ATOMS: atom_id res chain seq x y z
N MET A 1 19.65 9.07 21.31
CA MET A 1 19.47 9.26 19.86
C MET A 1 18.83 8.00 19.32
N SER A 2 17.53 8.07 19.00
CA SER A 2 16.76 6.90 18.56
C SER A 2 17.19 6.49 17.16
N THR A 3 17.25 5.18 16.87
CA THR A 3 17.65 4.61 15.58
C THR A 3 16.87 5.23 14.40
N ASP A 4 15.61 5.61 14.63
CA ASP A 4 14.75 6.28 13.65
C ASP A 4 15.29 7.64 13.17
N GLU A 5 15.94 8.42 14.04
CA GLU A 5 16.53 9.71 13.67
C GLU A 5 17.73 9.56 12.73
N ARG A 6 18.48 8.45 12.84
CA ARG A 6 19.64 8.19 11.98
C ARG A 6 19.24 7.85 10.55
N ILE A 7 18.15 7.11 10.37
CA ILE A 7 17.60 6.80 9.04
C ILE A 7 17.06 8.07 8.39
N ARG A 8 16.42 8.94 9.18
CA ARG A 8 15.81 10.20 8.71
C ARG A 8 16.81 11.22 8.13
N LYS A 9 18.09 11.16 8.52
CA LYS A 9 19.16 12.12 8.17
C LYS A 9 19.97 11.78 6.90
N ARG A 10 19.74 10.64 6.24
CA ARG A 10 20.49 10.28 5.02
C ARG A 10 19.70 10.62 3.75
N PRO A 11 20.07 11.69 3.00
CA PRO A 11 19.34 12.11 1.81
C PRO A 11 19.31 11.03 0.72
N ASN A 12 20.39 10.24 0.56
CA ASN A 12 20.49 9.22 -0.48
C ASN A 12 19.56 8.00 -0.28
N LEU A 13 19.01 7.78 0.92
CA LEU A 13 18.09 6.67 1.18
C LEU A 13 16.61 7.08 1.11
N ARG A 14 16.30 8.39 1.12
CA ARG A 14 14.91 8.87 1.09
C ARG A 14 14.23 8.58 -0.24
N MET A 15 14.89 8.87 -1.36
CA MET A 15 14.30 8.76 -2.69
C MET A 15 13.93 7.32 -3.08
N PRO A 16 14.79 6.30 -2.86
CA PRO A 16 14.42 4.90 -3.09
C PRO A 16 13.27 4.43 -2.20
N LEU A 17 13.23 4.87 -0.94
CA LEU A 17 12.15 4.52 0.00
C LEU A 17 10.80 5.11 -0.41
N VAL A 18 10.79 6.34 -0.91
CA VAL A 18 9.58 7.00 -1.43
C VAL A 18 9.08 6.28 -2.67
N ILE A 19 9.97 5.94 -3.62
CA ILE A 19 9.61 5.19 -4.83
C ILE A 19 9.05 3.81 -4.47
N MET A 20 9.71 3.08 -3.55
CA MET A 20 9.24 1.78 -3.09
C MET A 20 7.87 1.89 -2.38
N GLY A 21 7.68 2.93 -1.57
CA GLY A 21 6.41 3.20 -0.90
C GLY A 21 5.27 3.53 -1.86
N ALA A 22 5.54 4.32 -2.91
CA ALA A 22 4.58 4.63 -3.96
C ALA A 22 4.25 3.39 -4.80
N ALA A 23 5.24 2.59 -5.17
CA ALA A 23 5.04 1.33 -5.90
C ALA A 23 4.16 0.35 -5.11
N MET A 24 4.40 0.21 -3.81
CA MET A 24 3.57 -0.59 -2.90
C MET A 24 2.13 -0.06 -2.81
N ALA A 25 1.94 1.26 -2.74
CA ALA A 25 0.61 1.85 -2.72
C ALA A 25 -0.16 1.56 -4.01
N ILE A 26 0.48 1.73 -5.17
CA ILE A 26 -0.11 1.39 -6.49
C ILE A 26 -0.45 -0.09 -6.53
N PHE A 27 0.46 -0.96 -6.10
CA PHE A 27 0.23 -2.40 -6.06
C PHE A 27 -1.01 -2.76 -5.22
N PHE A 28 -1.14 -2.22 -4.01
CA PHE A 28 -2.31 -2.50 -3.17
C PHE A 28 -3.61 -1.98 -3.79
N VAL A 29 -3.60 -0.80 -4.40
CA VAL A 29 -4.79 -0.26 -5.05
C VAL A 29 -5.21 -1.12 -6.25
N CYS A 30 -4.27 -1.45 -7.13
CA CYS A 30 -4.53 -2.31 -8.28
C CYS A 30 -4.97 -3.72 -7.87
N PHE A 31 -4.33 -4.30 -6.86
CA PHE A 31 -4.66 -5.64 -6.37
C PHE A 31 -6.04 -5.68 -5.70
N GLY A 32 -6.37 -4.69 -4.87
CA GLY A 32 -7.69 -4.58 -4.26
C GLY A 32 -8.79 -4.42 -5.32
N ALA A 33 -8.57 -3.59 -6.34
CA ALA A 33 -9.50 -3.45 -7.46
C ALA A 33 -9.65 -4.75 -8.25
N TYR A 34 -8.54 -5.44 -8.52
CA TYR A 34 -8.54 -6.74 -9.21
C TYR A 34 -9.35 -7.79 -8.44
N LEU A 35 -9.22 -7.88 -7.11
CA LEU A 35 -9.99 -8.81 -6.28
C LEU A 35 -11.51 -8.55 -6.29
N LEU A 36 -11.94 -7.33 -6.59
CA LEU A 36 -13.35 -6.98 -6.74
C LEU A 36 -13.89 -7.38 -8.13
N ILE A 37 -13.06 -7.28 -9.17
CA ILE A 37 -13.42 -7.58 -10.55
C ILE A 37 -13.37 -9.10 -10.79
N ASP A 38 -12.25 -9.75 -10.45
CA ASP A 38 -12.02 -11.16 -10.69
C ASP A 38 -12.43 -12.01 -9.48
N LYS A 39 -13.62 -12.58 -9.57
CA LYS A 39 -14.21 -13.42 -8.53
C LYS A 39 -13.66 -14.85 -8.51
N SER A 40 -12.84 -15.23 -9.49
CA SER A 40 -12.34 -16.61 -9.64
C SER A 40 -11.04 -16.85 -8.86
N PHE A 41 -10.28 -15.80 -8.56
CA PHE A 41 -8.97 -15.87 -7.91
C PHE A 41 -9.00 -16.55 -6.53
N LEU A 42 -10.11 -16.39 -5.79
CA LEU A 42 -10.32 -16.98 -4.45
C LEU A 42 -11.63 -17.76 -4.42
N ARG A 43 -11.73 -18.81 -5.25
CA ARG A 43 -12.97 -19.56 -5.50
C ARG A 43 -13.56 -20.26 -4.26
N HIS A 44 -12.74 -20.55 -3.26
CA HIS A 44 -13.15 -21.24 -2.02
C HIS A 44 -13.51 -20.29 -0.88
N ILE A 45 -13.31 -18.98 -1.05
CA ILE A 45 -13.60 -17.99 -0.01
C ILE A 45 -14.97 -17.37 -0.31
N PRO A 46 -15.88 -17.27 0.69
CA PRO A 46 -17.15 -16.60 0.48
C PRO A 46 -16.95 -15.16 -0.01
N VAL A 47 -17.83 -14.75 -0.93
CA VAL A 47 -17.71 -13.47 -1.66
C VAL A 47 -17.70 -12.27 -0.70
N GLU A 48 -18.45 -12.34 0.39
CA GLU A 48 -18.53 -11.30 1.42
C GLU A 48 -17.16 -11.01 2.05
N PHE A 49 -16.46 -12.05 2.52
CA PHE A 49 -15.14 -11.90 3.13
C PHE A 49 -14.11 -11.36 2.14
N ARG A 50 -14.16 -11.83 0.88
CA ARG A 50 -13.27 -11.31 -0.17
C ARG A 50 -13.53 -9.84 -0.45
N ASN A 51 -14.79 -9.42 -0.55
CA ASN A 51 -15.13 -8.03 -0.81
C ASN A 51 -14.67 -7.13 0.33
N ILE A 52 -14.90 -7.53 1.59
CA ILE A 52 -14.42 -6.79 2.77
C ILE A 52 -12.89 -6.68 2.73
N PHE A 53 -12.19 -7.78 2.48
CA PHE A 53 -10.73 -7.80 2.35
C PHE A 53 -10.24 -6.88 1.23
N ALA A 54 -10.84 -6.96 0.04
CA ALA A 54 -10.46 -6.15 -1.10
C ALA A 54 -10.68 -4.65 -0.84
N VAL A 55 -11.78 -4.28 -0.18
CA VAL A 55 -12.05 -2.90 0.24
C VAL A 55 -11.04 -2.44 1.29
N MET A 56 -10.70 -3.28 2.27
CA MET A 56 -9.66 -2.97 3.27
C MET A 56 -8.30 -2.74 2.61
N VAL A 57 -7.92 -3.57 1.63
CA VAL A 57 -6.68 -3.42 0.86
C VAL A 57 -6.68 -2.12 0.05
N LEU A 58 -7.81 -1.75 -0.57
CA LEU A 58 -7.95 -0.46 -1.26
C LEU A 58 -7.75 0.72 -0.31
N ILE A 59 -8.46 0.73 0.81
CA ILE A 59 -8.35 1.80 1.83
C ILE A 59 -6.90 1.90 2.32
N TYR A 60 -6.27 0.76 2.61
CA TYR A 60 -4.88 0.72 3.05
C TYR A 60 -3.92 1.25 1.97
N GLY A 61 -4.12 0.87 0.70
CA GLY A 61 -3.32 1.35 -0.42
C GLY A 61 -3.39 2.88 -0.57
N VAL A 62 -4.59 3.45 -0.49
CA VAL A 62 -4.81 4.90 -0.53
C VAL A 62 -4.16 5.59 0.68
N PHE A 63 -4.39 5.08 1.89
CA PHE A 63 -3.77 5.62 3.11
C PHE A 63 -2.23 5.58 3.05
N ARG A 64 -1.66 4.49 2.53
CA ARG A 64 -0.22 4.35 2.35
C ARG A 64 0.32 5.36 1.34
N GLY A 65 -0.39 5.54 0.22
CA GLY A 65 -0.07 6.56 -0.79
C GLY A 65 -0.09 7.97 -0.20
N TRP A 66 -1.12 8.29 0.60
CA TRP A 66 -1.19 9.56 1.33
C TRP A 66 0.01 9.77 2.26
N ARG A 67 0.39 8.75 3.04
CA ARG A 67 1.55 8.83 3.93
C ARG A 67 2.85 9.12 3.16
N VAL A 68 3.06 8.45 2.03
CA VAL A 68 4.23 8.69 1.16
C VAL A 68 4.22 10.12 0.62
N TYR A 69 3.04 10.63 0.21
CA TYR A 69 2.88 12.01 -0.26
C TYR A 69 3.22 13.02 0.85
N SER A 70 2.66 12.85 2.05
CA SER A 70 2.91 13.72 3.21
C SER A 70 4.33 13.68 3.77
N GLU A 71 5.10 12.64 3.41
CA GLU A 71 6.50 12.52 3.82
C GLU A 71 7.45 13.16 2.78
N TYR A 72 6.95 13.38 1.56
CA TYR A 72 7.69 14.00 0.46
C TYR A 72 7.43 15.52 0.35
N PHE A 73 6.19 15.96 0.57
CA PHE A 73 5.75 17.36 0.59
C PHE A 73 5.53 17.85 2.02
#